data_AF-A0A9N7YHL9-F1
#
_entry.id   AF-A0A9N7YHL9-F1
#
_cell.length_a   1.000
_cell.length_b   1.000
_cell.length_c   1.000
_cell.angle_alpha   90.00
_cell.angle_beta   90.00
_cell.angle_gamma   90.00
#
_symmetry.space_group_name_H-M   'P 1'
#
loop_
_entity.id
_entity.type
_entity.pdbx_description
1 polymer ?
#
loop_
_entity_poly.entity_id
_entity_poly.type
_entity_poly.pdbx_seq_one_letter_code
_entity_poly.pdbx_strand_id
1 'polypeptide(L)'
;MLQQEEEALNGSADKAVKDSEKIFTEMIRLLEKRNSDVKQQIRSQQETEVSRVRELQERLEQEITELKRKDQELKQLSDTEDHNQFLHNYPSLSPLSGSTHSSSIRIRPLRDFEDVTAAVSQSPDHIHSASLCWS
;
A
#
# COMPACT_ATOMS: atom_id res chain seq x y z
N MET A 1 -35.17 9.11 -56.20
CA MET A 1 -33.76 8.64 -56.18
C MET A 1 -32.93 9.51 -55.24
N LEU A 2 -32.73 10.81 -55.53
CA LEU A 2 -31.98 11.71 -54.63
C LEU A 2 -32.53 11.79 -53.20
N GLN A 3 -33.86 11.84 -53.04
CA GLN A 3 -34.48 11.94 -51.71
C GLN A 3 -34.31 10.67 -50.86
N GLN A 4 -34.28 9.49 -51.50
CA GLN A 4 -33.97 8.23 -50.81
C GLN A 4 -32.50 8.16 -50.37
N GLU A 5 -31.61 8.77 -51.16
CA GLU A 5 -30.18 8.81 -50.85
C GLU A 5 -29.90 9.78 -49.69
N GLU A 6 -30.59 10.92 -49.64
CA GLU A 6 -30.59 11.83 -48.50
C GLU A 6 -31.09 11.17 -47.21
N GLU A 7 -32.24 10.47 -47.27
CA GLU A 7 -32.78 9.74 -46.13
C GLU A 7 -31.82 8.64 -45.63
N ALA A 8 -31.16 7.93 -46.53
CA ALA A 8 -30.16 6.93 -46.19
C ALA A 8 -28.92 7.55 -45.53
N LEU A 9 -28.46 8.71 -46.02
CA LEU A 9 -27.35 9.46 -45.44
C LEU A 9 -27.66 9.93 -44.02
N ASN A 10 -28.84 10.52 -43.81
CA ASN A 10 -29.30 10.97 -42.50
C ASN A 10 -29.42 9.79 -41.52
N GLY A 11 -30.03 8.68 -41.95
CA GLY A 11 -30.13 7.48 -41.11
C GLY A 11 -28.79 6.86 -40.75
N SER A 12 -27.82 6.90 -41.67
CA SER A 12 -26.44 6.44 -41.41
C SER A 12 -25.73 7.34 -40.40
N ALA A 13 -25.86 8.66 -40.53
CA ALA A 13 -25.29 9.64 -39.59
C ALA A 13 -25.89 9.49 -38.18
N ASP A 14 -27.22 9.40 -38.05
CA ASP A 14 -27.89 9.21 -36.76
C ASP A 14 -27.45 7.91 -36.08
N LYS A 15 -27.30 6.83 -36.87
CA LYS A 15 -26.78 5.56 -36.36
C LYS A 15 -25.35 5.71 -35.84
N ALA A 16 -24.47 6.36 -36.60
CA ALA A 16 -23.08 6.58 -36.21
C ALA A 16 -22.98 7.42 -34.91
N VAL A 17 -23.81 8.46 -34.77
CA VAL A 17 -23.91 9.25 -33.54
C VAL A 17 -24.32 8.36 -32.36
N LYS A 18 -25.42 7.62 -32.48
CA LYS A 18 -25.92 6.76 -31.41
C LYS A 18 -24.91 5.68 -30.99
N ASP A 19 -24.25 5.06 -31.97
CA ASP A 19 -23.22 4.05 -31.70
C ASP A 19 -22.01 4.69 -30.99
N SER A 20 -21.60 5.90 -31.39
CA SER A 20 -20.52 6.64 -30.73
C SER A 20 -20.86 7.04 -29.29
N GLU A 21 -22.07 7.51 -29.02
CA GLU A 21 -22.54 7.85 -27.67
C GLU A 21 -22.52 6.63 -26.75
N LYS A 22 -22.93 5.47 -27.27
CA LYS A 22 -22.88 4.21 -26.52
C LYS A 22 -21.44 3.80 -26.21
N ILE A 23 -20.52 3.94 -27.16
CA ILE A 23 -19.10 3.66 -26.95
C ILE A 23 -18.51 4.59 -25.87
N PHE A 24 -18.74 5.90 -25.96
CA PHE A 24 -18.26 6.85 -24.96
C PHE A 24 -18.83 6.57 -23.57
N THR A 25 -20.11 6.20 -23.48
CA THR A 25 -20.75 5.82 -22.21
C THR A 25 -20.04 4.62 -21.56
N GLU A 26 -19.74 3.56 -22.32
CA GLU A 26 -19.02 2.40 -21.76
C GLU A 26 -17.57 2.76 -21.41
N MET A 27 -16.90 3.62 -22.19
CA MET A 27 -15.54 4.10 -21.87
C MET A 27 -15.52 4.88 -20.54
N ILE A 28 -16.47 5.78 -20.31
CA ILE A 28 -16.61 6.52 -19.04
C ILE A 28 -16.80 5.52 -17.89
N ARG A 29 -17.71 4.56 -18.05
CA ARG A 29 -17.97 3.53 -17.03
C ARG A 29 -16.73 2.72 -16.68
N LEU A 30 -15.93 2.34 -17.67
CA LEU A 30 -14.68 1.61 -17.47
C LEU A 30 -13.62 2.47 -16.77
N LEU A 31 -13.50 3.75 -17.13
CA LEU A 31 -12.58 4.69 -16.48
C LEU A 31 -12.97 4.92 -15.01
N GLU A 32 -14.25 5.10 -14.71
CA GLU A 32 -14.75 5.22 -13.34
C GLU A 32 -14.45 3.98 -12.52
N LYS A 33 -14.66 2.79 -13.10
CA LYS A 33 -14.31 1.51 -12.45
C LYS A 33 -12.81 1.43 -12.17
N ARG A 34 -11.96 1.71 -13.16
CA ARG A 34 -10.49 1.69 -12.99
C ARG A 34 -10.02 2.70 -11.95
N ASN A 35 -10.62 3.88 -11.89
CA ASN A 35 -10.35 4.89 -10.87
C ASN A 35 -10.68 4.35 -9.46
N SER A 36 -11.84 3.70 -9.31
CA SER A 36 -12.21 3.05 -8.04
C SER A 36 -11.23 1.94 -7.65
N ASP A 37 -10.89 1.06 -8.60
CA ASP A 37 -9.95 -0.05 -8.37
C ASP A 37 -8.58 0.46 -7.89
N VAL A 38 -8.04 1.49 -8.55
CA VAL A 38 -6.75 2.11 -8.17
C VAL A 38 -6.82 2.72 -6.77
N LYS A 39 -7.90 3.47 -6.46
CA LYS A 39 -8.10 4.03 -5.11
C LYS A 39 -8.13 2.94 -4.05
N GLN A 40 -8.86 1.85 -4.30
CA GLN A 40 -8.96 0.72 -3.38
C GLN A 40 -7.60 0.05 -3.16
N GLN A 41 -6.84 -0.17 -4.24
CA GLN A 41 -5.51 -0.77 -4.16
C GLN A 41 -4.54 0.08 -3.32
N ILE A 42 -4.53 1.40 -3.54
CA ILE A 42 -3.72 2.35 -2.75
C ILE A 42 -4.08 2.26 -1.26
N ARG A 43 -5.38 2.28 -0.93
CA ARG A 43 -5.83 2.21 0.47
C ARG A 43 -5.50 0.88 1.14
N SER A 44 -5.69 -0.23 0.44
CA SER A 44 -5.35 -1.56 0.96
C SER A 44 -3.85 -1.70 1.24
N GLN A 45 -3.00 -1.19 0.34
CA GLN A 45 -1.56 -1.20 0.54
C GLN A 45 -1.14 -0.26 1.68
N GLN A 46 -1.74 0.92 1.78
CA GLN A 46 -1.52 1.85 2.88
C GLN A 46 -1.85 1.19 4.22
N GLU A 47 -3.02 0.56 4.35
CA GLU A 47 -3.44 -0.12 5.57
C GLU A 47 -2.48 -1.25 5.96
N THR A 48 -2.07 -2.06 4.98
CA THR A 48 -1.11 -3.15 5.20
C THR A 48 0.23 -2.64 5.73
N GLU A 49 0.79 -1.60 5.11
CA GLU A 49 2.09 -1.05 5.54
C GLU A 49 2.00 -0.31 6.88
N VAL A 50 0.90 0.40 7.15
CA VAL A 50 0.66 1.05 8.45
C VAL A 50 0.55 0.01 9.57
N SER A 51 -0.20 -1.07 9.36
CA SER A 51 -0.31 -2.15 10.33
C SER A 51 1.04 -2.81 10.61
N ARG A 52 1.82 -3.08 9.56
CA ARG A 52 3.19 -3.60 9.70
C ARG A 52 4.10 -2.68 10.53
N VAL A 53 4.03 -1.36 10.31
CA VAL A 53 4.81 -0.39 11.09
C VAL A 53 4.37 -0.38 12.55
N ARG A 54 3.06 -0.44 12.83
CA ARG A 54 2.53 -0.51 14.20
C ARG A 54 2.99 -1.76 14.95
N GLU A 55 2.91 -2.93 14.31
CA GLU A 55 3.40 -4.19 14.89
C GLU A 55 4.90 -4.14 15.21
N LEU A 56 5.70 -3.52 14.32
CA LEU A 56 7.13 -3.31 14.59
C LEU A 56 7.36 -2.36 15.76
N GLN A 57 6.58 -1.28 15.85
CA GLN A 57 6.68 -0.33 16.96
C GLN A 57 6.35 -1.00 18.29
N GLU A 58 5.24 -1.75 18.37
CA GLU A 58 4.84 -2.45 19.60
C GLU A 58 5.93 -3.44 20.06
N ARG A 59 6.51 -4.19 19.11
CA ARG A 59 7.61 -5.11 19.40
C ARG A 59 8.85 -4.39 19.93
N LEU A 60 9.21 -3.24 19.36
CA LEU A 60 10.34 -2.44 19.84
C LEU A 60 10.08 -1.87 21.25
N GLU A 61 8.85 -1.43 21.52
CA GLU A 61 8.47 -0.92 22.84
C GLU A 61 8.54 -2.01 23.93
N GLN A 62 8.12 -3.24 23.59
CA GLN A 62 8.26 -4.41 24.45
C GLN A 62 9.74 -4.73 24.71
N GLU A 63 10.59 -4.77 23.68
CA GLU A 63 12.02 -5.04 23.81
C GLU A 63 12.72 -3.98 24.67
N ILE A 64 12.42 -2.70 24.46
CA ILE A 64 12.93 -1.60 25.31
C ILE A 64 12.51 -1.78 26.77
N THR A 65 11.27 -2.21 27.01
CA THR A 65 10.74 -2.42 28.36
C THR A 65 11.44 -3.59 29.06
N GLU A 66 11.63 -4.71 28.37
CA GLU A 66 12.39 -5.85 28.89
C GLU A 66 13.86 -5.49 29.17
N LEU A 67 14.50 -4.75 28.27
CA LEU A 67 15.89 -4.29 28.45
C LEU A 67 16.01 -3.34 29.64
N LYS A 68 15.08 -2.39 29.81
CA LYS A 68 15.05 -1.49 30.98
C LYS A 68 14.87 -2.25 32.28
N ARG A 69 13.95 -3.23 32.32
CA ARG A 69 13.79 -4.10 33.49
C ARG A 69 15.09 -4.84 33.80
N LYS A 70 15.76 -5.37 32.77
CA LYS A 70 16.99 -6.13 32.94
C LYS A 70 18.16 -5.27 33.43
N ASP A 71 18.30 -4.07 32.89
CA ASP A 71 19.28 -3.09 33.34
C ASP A 71 19.10 -2.79 34.84
N GLN A 72 17.87 -2.62 35.31
CA GLN A 72 17.58 -2.42 36.73
C GLN A 72 17.95 -3.62 37.60
N GLU A 73 17.60 -4.85 37.18
CA GLU A 73 18.00 -6.07 37.90
C GLU A 73 19.52 -6.19 38.01
N LEU A 74 20.23 -5.94 36.91
CA LEU A 74 21.68 -6.03 36.86
C LEU A 74 22.35 -4.94 37.70
N LYS A 75 21.79 -3.72 37.72
CA LYS A 75 22.28 -2.63 38.55
C LYS A 75 22.12 -2.93 40.04
N GLN A 76 20.96 -3.45 40.46
CA GLN A 76 20.76 -3.89 41.84
C GLN A 76 21.74 -4.98 42.24
N LEU A 77 22.00 -5.93 41.33
CA LEU A 77 22.96 -7.00 41.59
C LEU A 77 24.40 -6.46 41.67
N SER A 78 24.80 -5.53 40.79
CA SER A 78 26.14 -4.93 40.83
C SER A 78 26.39 -4.11 42.09
N ASP A 79 25.34 -3.52 42.67
CA ASP A 79 25.43 -2.75 43.91
C ASP A 79 25.52 -3.65 45.17
N THR A 80 25.46 -4.98 45.02
CA THR A 80 25.58 -5.93 46.15
C THR A 80 27.06 -6.14 46.54
N GLU A 81 27.49 -5.54 47.65
CA GLU A 81 28.88 -5.62 48.15
C GLU A 81 29.27 -7.01 48.71
N ASP A 82 28.33 -7.73 49.33
CA ASP A 82 28.58 -9.08 49.85
C ASP A 82 28.58 -10.10 48.71
N HIS A 83 29.74 -10.71 48.49
CA HIS A 83 29.97 -11.64 47.39
C HIS A 83 29.20 -12.96 47.56
N ASN A 84 28.90 -13.40 48.78
CA ASN A 84 28.04 -14.57 49.01
C ASN A 84 26.60 -14.26 48.62
N GLN A 85 26.12 -13.06 48.99
CA GLN A 85 24.79 -12.59 48.61
C GLN A 85 24.67 -12.37 47.09
N PHE A 86 25.72 -11.86 46.45
CA PHE A 86 25.80 -11.75 44.99
C PHE A 86 25.63 -13.11 44.30
N LEU A 87 26.42 -14.12 44.73
CA LEU A 87 26.36 -15.47 44.16
C LEU A 87 25.01 -16.14 44.38
N HIS A 88 24.35 -15.85 45.52
CA HIS A 88 23.01 -16.34 45.80
C HIS A 88 21.93 -15.65 44.94
N ASN A 89 22.05 -14.35 44.68
CA ASN A 89 21.06 -13.57 43.95
C ASN A 89 21.18 -13.70 42.42
N TYR A 90 22.39 -13.96 41.90
CA TYR A 90 22.64 -14.05 40.46
C TYR A 90 21.73 -15.06 39.72
N PRO A 91 21.48 -16.29 40.24
CA PRO A 91 20.56 -17.24 39.60
C PRO A 91 19.08 -16.82 39.62
N SER A 92 18.69 -15.87 40.49
CA SER A 92 17.32 -15.35 40.57
C SER A 92 16.99 -14.30 39.51
N LEU A 93 17.99 -13.86 38.75
CA LEU A 93 17.82 -12.95 37.64
C LEU A 93 16.87 -13.54 36.59
N SER A 94 15.86 -12.75 36.19
CA SER A 94 14.92 -13.19 35.16
C SER A 94 15.66 -13.49 33.85
N PRO A 95 15.37 -14.60 33.15
CA PRO A 95 16.00 -14.88 31.87
C PRO A 95 15.65 -13.79 30.85
N LEU A 96 16.58 -13.50 29.95
CA LEU A 96 16.24 -12.70 28.79
C LEU A 96 15.38 -13.58 27.88
N SER A 97 14.15 -13.16 27.60
CA SER A 97 13.39 -13.66 26.47
C SER A 97 14.29 -13.51 25.25
N GLY A 98 14.82 -14.60 24.71
CA GLY A 98 15.84 -14.53 23.66
C GLY A 98 15.31 -13.64 22.54
N SER A 99 16.05 -12.56 22.20
CA SER A 99 15.72 -11.71 21.06
C SER A 99 15.87 -12.54 19.79
N THR A 100 14.82 -13.27 19.43
CA THR A 100 14.64 -13.95 18.14
C THR A 100 14.28 -12.96 17.04
N HIS A 101 14.19 -11.66 17.36
CA HIS A 101 13.52 -10.66 16.55
C HIS A 101 14.42 -9.57 15.97
N SER A 102 15.58 -9.31 16.59
CA SER A 102 16.53 -8.27 16.17
C SER A 102 17.10 -8.46 14.75
N SER A 103 17.26 -9.70 14.29
CA SER A 103 17.94 -9.98 13.01
C SER A 103 17.06 -9.86 11.75
N SER A 104 15.77 -9.53 11.86
CA SER A 104 14.87 -9.53 10.69
C SER A 104 13.94 -8.32 10.54
N ILE A 105 14.14 -7.24 11.29
CA ILE A 105 13.42 -5.97 11.06
C ILE A 105 13.93 -5.36 9.76
N ARG A 106 13.48 -5.92 8.63
CA ARG A 106 13.64 -5.32 7.31
C ARG A 106 12.67 -4.16 7.22
N ILE A 107 13.19 -2.98 7.50
CA ILE A 107 12.57 -1.73 7.09
C ILE A 107 12.62 -1.73 5.56
N ARG A 108 11.51 -2.14 4.94
CA ARG A 108 11.35 -1.96 3.50
C ARG A 108 11.27 -0.44 3.25
N PRO A 109 11.95 0.09 2.22
CA PRO A 109 11.69 1.44 1.76
C PRO A 109 10.19 1.62 1.58
N LEU A 110 9.65 2.80 1.90
CA LEU A 110 8.29 3.15 1.50
C LEU A 110 8.19 2.83 0.01
N ARG A 111 7.26 1.95 -0.38
CA ARG A 111 6.87 1.89 -1.78
C ARG A 111 6.09 3.16 -2.03
N ASP A 112 6.77 4.15 -2.61
CA ASP A 112 6.13 5.39 -2.97
C ASP A 112 5.02 5.08 -3.98
N PHE A 113 3.84 5.65 -3.76
CA PHE A 113 2.71 5.50 -4.66
C PHE A 113 2.93 6.24 -6.00
N GLU A 114 4.10 6.87 -6.18
CA GLU A 114 4.54 7.53 -7.40
C GLU A 114 4.51 6.59 -8.61
N ASP A 115 4.88 5.33 -8.45
CA ASP A 115 4.80 4.31 -9.52
C ASP A 115 3.35 4.10 -9.98
N VAL A 116 2.39 4.15 -9.05
CA VAL A 116 0.96 4.00 -9.36
C VAL A 116 0.47 5.23 -10.11
N THR A 117 0.87 6.42 -9.68
CA THR A 117 0.55 7.67 -10.38
C THR A 117 1.16 7.70 -11.78
N ALA A 118 2.43 7.32 -11.93
CA ALA A 118 3.12 7.26 -13.22
C ALA A 118 2.46 6.26 -14.19
N ALA A 119 2.04 5.10 -13.71
CA ALA A 119 1.34 4.10 -14.52
C ALA A 119 -0.04 4.60 -14.99
N VAL A 120 -0.79 5.30 -14.12
CA VAL A 120 -2.10 5.89 -14.49
C VAL A 120 -1.92 7.02 -15.50
N SER A 121 -0.88 7.84 -15.37
CA SER A 121 -0.59 8.95 -16.29
C SER A 121 -0.22 8.50 -17.71
N GLN A 122 0.19 7.25 -17.92
CA GLN A 122 0.50 6.69 -19.26
C GLN A 122 -0.72 6.09 -19.98
N SER A 123 -1.85 5.90 -19.28
CA SER A 123 -3.08 5.35 -19.87
C SER A 123 -3.80 6.23 -20.93
N PRO A 124 -3.66 7.58 -20.98
CA PRO A 124 -4.38 8.41 -21.95
C PRO A 124 -3.98 8.19 -23.43
N ASP A 125 -2.76 7.72 -23.69
CA ASP A 125 -2.20 7.62 -25.04
C ASP A 125 -2.89 6.57 -25.91
N HIS A 126 -3.56 5.59 -25.28
CA HIS A 126 -4.33 4.57 -25.99
C HIS A 126 -5.74 5.01 -26.40
N ILE A 127 -6.26 6.11 -25.83
CA ILE A 127 -7.61 6.62 -26.12
C ILE A 127 -7.60 7.59 -27.32
N HIS A 128 -6.48 8.27 -27.57
CA HIS A 128 -6.36 9.29 -28.62
C HIS A 128 -6.32 8.74 -30.07
N SER A 129 -6.07 7.44 -30.28
CA SER A 129 -5.89 6.88 -31.64
C SER A 129 -7.19 6.72 -32.44
N ALA A 130 -8.37 6.79 -31.81
CA ALA A 130 -9.66 6.63 -32.48
C ALA A 130 -10.11 7.88 -33.26
N SER A 131 -9.49 9.03 -33.03
CA SER A 131 -9.90 10.30 -33.64
C SER A 131 -9.35 10.56 -35.05
N LEU A 132 -8.46 9.69 -35.57
CA LEU A 132 -7.71 9.95 -36.82
C LEU A 132 -8.20 9.17 -38.06
N CYS A 133 -9.23 8.32 -37.93
CA CYS A 133 -9.76 7.54 -39.06
C CYS A 133 -10.73 8.30 -39.99
N TRP A 134 -10.93 9.61 -39.80
CA TRP A 134 -11.86 10.43 -40.59
C TRP A 134 -11.17 11.59 -41.32
N SER A 135 -9.87 11.46 -41.62
CA SER A 135 -9.09 12.43 -42.40
C SER A 135 -8.62 11.83 -43.73
#